data_AF-A0A0N4VE39-F1
#
_entry.id   AF-A0A0N4VE39-F1
#
_cell.length_a   1.000
_cell.length_b   1.000
_cell.length_c   1.000
_cell.angle_alpha   90.00
_cell.angle_beta   90.00
_cell.angle_gamma   90.00
#
_symmetry.space_group_name_H-M   'P 1'
#
loop_
_entity.id
_entity.type
_entity.pdbx_description
1 polymer ?
#
loop_
_entity_poly.entity_id
_entity_poly.type
_entity_poly.pdbx_seq_one_letter_code
_entity_poly.pdbx_strand_id
1 'polypeptide(L)'
;MTNFSAILYIDLDALVVDDITEVLKCGSFCAVMRHSDLFNFGVFVLQPNLKVYSEMKSKYLALPSYDHGDQGFANSYFSELKFTRMFDPADANWPENSSEIHRLPSYYNYDVGHYYLQSSMRVKPKIIHYTLGPTKPWLWWTYPMFDLNYHWLTIRNMITDDPPTTLYDLFCVVFEFLLVTTLVTICQVLKRSSRTLKKYSASMPSHWLIVASQLISVAVAFFLVPQGKSPILSWLIFIVNQLIVLLFLNVLRVRFFEESCVSTTRVIQYFLVSILSFVIVYFTLSHINNFGTRIKFMCILVSFWFLIVYLLCQRLKNGSCCKVPRYEPVNQDLDF
;
A
#
# COMPACT_ATOMS: atom_id res chain seq x y z
N MET A 1 -33.09 1.93 15.16
CA MET A 1 -32.33 1.08 16.10
C MET A 1 -32.71 1.34 17.56
N THR A 2 -33.94 1.80 17.85
CA THR A 2 -34.41 2.10 19.22
C THR A 2 -34.72 0.86 20.06
N ASN A 3 -34.63 -0.32 19.47
CA ASN A 3 -34.74 -1.62 20.13
C ASN A 3 -33.46 -2.01 20.90
N PHE A 4 -32.36 -1.26 20.75
CA PHE A 4 -31.13 -1.45 21.50
C PHE A 4 -31.02 -0.41 22.63
N SER A 5 -30.58 -0.83 23.82
CA SER A 5 -30.34 0.07 24.96
C SER A 5 -29.07 0.91 24.79
N ALA A 6 -28.04 0.33 24.16
CA ALA A 6 -26.80 1.00 23.80
C ALA A 6 -26.28 0.41 22.48
N ILE A 7 -25.58 1.23 21.71
CA ILE A 7 -24.89 0.84 20.48
C ILE A 7 -23.45 1.31 20.57
N LEU A 8 -22.52 0.39 20.40
CA LEU A 8 -21.13 0.72 20.12
C LEU A 8 -20.94 0.72 18.61
N TYR A 9 -20.55 1.87 18.06
CA TYR A 9 -20.14 2.01 16.68
C TYR A 9 -18.61 1.95 16.59
N ILE A 10 -18.12 1.22 15.58
CA ILE A 10 -16.69 1.07 15.27
C ILE A 10 -16.55 1.16 13.75
N ASP A 11 -15.70 2.07 13.27
CA ASP A 11 -15.38 2.20 11.85
C ASP A 11 -14.74 0.92 11.29
N LEU A 12 -14.93 0.69 9.99
CA LEU A 12 -14.41 -0.49 9.29
C LEU A 12 -12.88 -0.57 9.23
N ASP A 13 -12.19 0.50 9.61
CA ASP A 13 -10.73 0.60 9.70
C ASP A 13 -10.24 0.68 11.15
N ALA A 14 -11.05 0.23 12.11
CA ALA A 14 -10.64 -0.01 13.48
C ALA A 14 -10.68 -1.50 13.84
N LEU A 15 -9.81 -1.90 14.76
CA LEU A 15 -9.58 -3.29 15.15
C LEU A 15 -9.65 -3.42 16.67
N VAL A 16 -10.60 -4.23 17.15
CA VAL A 16 -10.71 -4.61 18.55
C VAL A 16 -9.66 -5.68 18.87
N VAL A 17 -8.83 -5.41 19.88
CA VAL A 17 -7.69 -6.27 20.28
C VAL A 17 -7.75 -6.72 21.74
N ASP A 18 -8.74 -6.24 22.50
CA ASP A 18 -8.99 -6.60 23.90
C ASP A 18 -10.50 -6.52 24.19
N ASP A 19 -10.97 -7.04 25.33
CA ASP A 19 -12.39 -6.92 25.73
C ASP A 19 -12.76 -5.45 25.97
N ILE A 20 -13.91 -5.06 25.43
CA ILE A 20 -14.45 -3.70 25.45
C ILE A 20 -15.91 -3.67 25.92
N THR A 21 -16.44 -4.78 26.42
CA THR A 21 -17.86 -4.91 26.80
C THR A 21 -18.28 -3.83 27.80
N GLU A 22 -17.38 -3.41 28.68
CA GLU A 22 -17.64 -2.38 29.69
C GLU A 22 -17.96 -1.00 29.10
N VAL A 23 -17.53 -0.71 27.87
CA VAL A 23 -17.76 0.59 27.22
C VAL A 23 -19.25 0.86 27.00
N LEU A 24 -20.08 -0.18 26.89
CA LEU A 24 -21.53 -0.06 26.72
C LEU A 24 -22.23 0.58 27.93
N LYS A 25 -21.55 0.68 29.08
CA LYS A 25 -22.06 1.33 30.29
C LYS A 25 -21.72 2.82 30.38
N CYS A 26 -20.99 3.36 29.41
CA CYS A 26 -20.40 4.69 29.54
C CYS A 26 -21.45 5.82 29.65
N GLY A 27 -22.59 5.75 28.95
CA GLY A 27 -23.62 6.78 28.98
C GLY A 27 -24.38 6.94 27.65
N SER A 28 -25.00 8.10 27.44
CA SER A 28 -25.89 8.35 26.30
C SER A 28 -25.15 8.68 25.00
N PHE A 29 -23.95 9.26 25.10
CA PHE A 29 -22.99 9.39 24.01
C PHE A 29 -21.57 9.44 24.58
N CYS A 30 -20.67 8.62 24.05
CA CYS A 30 -19.28 8.62 24.50
C CYS A 30 -18.32 8.44 23.34
N ALA A 31 -17.28 9.26 23.29
CA ALA A 31 -16.25 9.17 22.26
C ALA A 31 -14.88 9.54 22.82
N VAL A 32 -13.83 9.13 22.11
CA VAL A 32 -12.45 9.46 22.48
C VAL A 32 -12.07 10.82 21.92
N MET A 33 -11.57 11.68 22.80
CA MET A 33 -10.94 12.94 22.41
C MET A 33 -9.64 12.66 21.64
N ARG A 34 -9.42 13.36 20.53
CA ARG A 34 -8.15 13.35 19.80
C ARG A 34 -7.19 14.39 20.39
N HIS A 35 -6.22 14.86 19.60
CA HIS A 35 -5.46 16.06 19.94
C HIS A 35 -6.36 17.28 19.76
N SER A 36 -6.52 18.09 20.82
CA SER A 36 -7.39 19.28 20.94
C SER A 36 -8.76 19.03 21.61
N ASP A 37 -9.69 19.96 21.38
CA ASP A 37 -11.05 20.04 21.88
C ASP A 37 -12.05 19.18 21.07
N LEU A 38 -11.55 18.39 20.10
CA LEU A 38 -12.36 17.59 19.18
C LEU A 38 -12.20 16.09 19.46
N PHE A 39 -13.29 15.34 19.31
CA PHE A 39 -13.30 13.88 19.37
C PHE A 39 -13.25 13.26 17.98
N ASN A 40 -12.79 12.01 17.92
CA ASN A 40 -12.91 11.21 16.72
C ASN A 40 -14.23 10.47 16.67
N PHE A 41 -14.90 10.55 15.53
CA PHE A 41 -16.22 9.94 15.34
C PHE A 41 -16.17 8.51 14.76
N GLY A 42 -15.01 7.85 14.78
CA GLY A 42 -14.88 6.49 14.27
C GLY A 42 -15.06 5.38 15.31
N VAL A 43 -15.02 5.73 16.60
CA VAL A 43 -15.45 4.83 17.68
C VAL A 43 -16.21 5.64 18.71
N PHE A 44 -17.47 5.29 18.90
CA PHE A 44 -18.32 5.93 19.89
C PHE A 44 -19.41 4.99 20.38
N VAL A 45 -19.88 5.25 21.59
CA VAL A 45 -21.09 4.65 22.13
C VAL A 45 -22.22 5.67 21.98
N LEU A 46 -23.42 5.20 21.66
CA LEU A 46 -24.63 6.01 21.75
C LEU A 46 -25.79 5.20 22.34
N GLN A 47 -26.69 5.92 22.99
CA GLN A 47 -28.02 5.44 23.33
C GLN A 47 -29.00 5.90 22.24
N PRO A 48 -29.66 4.98 21.52
CA PRO A 48 -30.62 5.33 20.48
C PRO A 48 -31.80 6.16 21.03
N ASN A 49 -31.99 7.36 20.50
CA ASN A 49 -33.06 8.26 20.94
C ASN A 49 -33.67 9.04 19.76
N LEU A 50 -34.97 8.89 19.52
CA LEU A 50 -35.66 9.54 18.40
C LEU A 50 -35.66 11.07 18.49
N LYS A 51 -35.68 11.62 19.71
CA LYS A 51 -35.60 13.07 19.93
C LYS A 51 -34.23 13.59 19.50
N VAL A 52 -33.15 12.94 19.95
CA VAL A 52 -31.77 13.29 19.55
C VAL A 52 -31.59 13.14 18.04
N TYR A 53 -32.06 12.05 17.44
CA TYR A 53 -32.00 11.88 15.98
C TYR A 53 -32.71 13.00 15.22
N SER A 54 -33.94 13.35 15.63
CA SER A 54 -34.73 14.41 14.99
C SER A 54 -34.07 15.77 15.13
N GLU A 55 -33.46 16.04 16.29
CA GLU A 55 -32.72 17.27 16.57
C GLU A 55 -31.40 17.35 15.79
N MET A 56 -30.63 16.26 15.71
CA MET A 56 -29.44 16.19 14.85
C MET A 56 -29.80 16.48 13.40
N LYS A 57 -30.89 15.89 12.89
CA LYS A 57 -31.36 16.12 11.52
C LYS A 57 -31.76 17.57 11.28
N SER A 58 -32.46 18.22 12.21
CA SER A 58 -32.84 19.63 12.06
C SER A 58 -31.64 20.58 12.14
N LYS A 59 -30.60 20.20 12.87
CA LYS A 59 -29.36 20.98 13.03
C LYS A 59 -28.32 20.72 11.94
N TYR A 60 -28.48 19.69 11.10
CA TYR A 60 -27.47 19.27 10.12
C TYR A 60 -27.01 20.39 9.17
N LEU A 61 -27.94 21.22 8.68
CA LEU A 61 -27.61 22.37 7.81
C LEU A 61 -27.33 23.67 8.59
N ALA A 62 -27.58 23.69 9.89
CA ALA A 62 -27.49 24.88 10.72
C ALA A 62 -26.18 24.96 11.53
N LEU A 63 -25.65 23.81 11.95
CA LEU A 63 -24.39 23.75 12.67
C LEU A 63 -23.21 23.73 11.69
N PRO A 64 -22.08 24.38 12.03
CA PRO A 64 -20.87 24.31 11.22
C PRO A 64 -20.31 22.88 11.22
N SER A 65 -19.70 22.47 10.11
CA SER A 65 -18.91 21.24 10.03
C SER A 65 -17.58 21.57 9.35
N TYR A 66 -16.47 21.39 10.06
CA TYR A 66 -15.15 21.78 9.56
C TYR A 66 -14.64 20.89 8.42
N ASP A 67 -15.15 19.66 8.30
CA ASP A 67 -14.80 18.71 7.25
C ASP A 67 -15.96 18.47 6.26
N HIS A 68 -17.09 19.17 6.43
CA HIS A 68 -18.34 18.93 5.71
C HIS A 68 -18.87 17.48 5.80
N GLY A 69 -18.33 16.69 6.74
CA GLY A 69 -18.67 15.31 6.99
C GLY A 69 -19.44 15.13 8.29
N ASP A 70 -19.57 13.86 8.67
CA ASP A 70 -20.17 13.39 9.92
C ASP A 70 -19.34 13.79 11.14
N GLN A 71 -18.02 13.64 11.09
CA GLN A 71 -17.14 13.95 12.21
C GLN A 71 -17.19 15.45 12.58
N GLY A 72 -17.13 16.35 11.61
CA GLY A 72 -17.24 17.79 11.87
C GLY A 72 -18.60 18.20 12.41
N PHE A 73 -19.68 17.64 11.86
CA PHE A 73 -21.03 17.88 12.37
C PHE A 73 -21.21 17.34 13.80
N ALA A 74 -20.77 16.11 14.06
CA ALA A 74 -20.87 15.48 15.37
C ALA A 74 -20.12 16.28 16.44
N ASN A 75 -18.93 16.78 16.12
CA ASN A 75 -18.17 17.64 17.03
C ASN A 75 -18.89 18.95 17.37
N SER A 76 -19.59 19.55 16.40
CA SER A 76 -20.41 20.75 16.66
C SER A 76 -21.67 20.44 17.45
N TYR A 77 -22.31 19.28 17.23
CA TYR A 77 -23.53 18.90 17.94
C TYR A 77 -23.24 18.48 19.40
N PHE A 78 -22.18 17.71 19.63
CA PHE A 78 -21.72 17.26 20.95
C PHE A 78 -20.55 18.11 21.47
N SER A 79 -20.60 19.43 21.29
CA SER A 79 -19.51 20.36 21.65
C SER A 79 -19.09 20.28 23.13
N GLU A 80 -20.03 19.91 23.99
CA GLU A 80 -19.82 19.81 25.44
C GLU A 80 -19.01 18.58 25.86
N LEU A 81 -18.81 17.60 24.97
CA LEU A 81 -18.12 16.34 25.30
C LEU A 81 -16.74 16.58 25.92
N LYS A 82 -16.01 17.60 25.46
CA LYS A 82 -14.67 17.92 25.96
C LYS A 82 -14.64 18.28 27.45
N PHE A 83 -15.75 18.79 27.98
CA PHE A 83 -15.87 19.22 29.38
C PHE A 83 -16.41 18.12 30.30
N THR A 84 -16.84 16.98 29.77
CA THR A 84 -17.50 15.97 30.59
C THR A 84 -16.51 15.03 31.30
N ARG A 85 -17.03 14.33 32.30
CA ARG A 85 -16.28 13.31 33.04
C ARG A 85 -15.82 12.20 32.10
N MET A 86 -14.58 11.76 32.27
CA MET A 86 -14.05 10.60 31.56
C MET A 86 -14.61 9.31 32.17
N PHE A 87 -15.01 8.37 31.31
CA PHE A 87 -15.44 7.04 31.70
C PHE A 87 -14.31 6.29 32.41
N ASP A 88 -14.64 5.76 33.59
CA ASP A 88 -13.75 4.90 34.37
C ASP A 88 -14.46 3.58 34.67
N PRO A 89 -14.06 2.47 34.04
CA PRO A 89 -14.68 1.17 34.30
C PRO A 89 -14.37 0.63 35.70
N ALA A 90 -13.42 1.20 36.43
CA ALA A 90 -13.12 0.83 37.81
C ALA A 90 -13.94 1.63 38.84
N ASP A 91 -14.70 2.65 38.42
CA ASP A 91 -15.57 3.40 39.32
C ASP A 91 -16.80 2.58 39.71
N ALA A 92 -16.81 2.06 40.93
CA ALA A 92 -17.93 1.31 41.49
C ALA A 92 -19.22 2.14 41.61
N ASN A 93 -19.13 3.46 41.57
CA ASN A 93 -20.27 4.38 41.61
C ASN A 93 -20.65 4.90 40.22
N TRP A 94 -20.13 4.32 39.14
CA TRP A 94 -20.51 4.73 37.79
C TRP A 94 -22.02 4.50 37.58
N PRO A 95 -22.80 5.52 37.21
CA PRO A 95 -24.24 5.38 37.07
C PRO A 95 -24.59 4.40 35.95
N GLU A 96 -25.23 3.29 36.30
CA GLU A 96 -25.80 2.38 35.31
C GLU A 96 -26.93 3.10 34.57
N ASN A 97 -26.81 3.23 33.25
CA ASN A 97 -27.73 3.97 32.36
C ASN A 97 -27.69 5.51 32.51
N SER A 98 -26.49 6.08 32.63
CA SER A 98 -26.31 7.53 32.55
C SER A 98 -26.93 8.12 31.28
N SER A 99 -27.78 9.13 31.44
CA SER A 99 -28.25 9.96 30.32
C SER A 99 -27.23 11.03 29.91
N GLU A 100 -26.13 11.15 30.64
CA GLU A 100 -25.05 12.09 30.35
C GLU A 100 -24.11 11.56 29.26
N ILE A 101 -23.40 12.50 28.63
CA ILE A 101 -22.36 12.21 27.65
C ILE A 101 -21.00 12.17 28.36
N HIS A 102 -20.10 11.27 27.95
CA HIS A 102 -18.84 11.06 28.66
C HIS A 102 -17.66 10.88 27.71
N ARG A 103 -16.48 11.36 28.10
CA ARG A 103 -15.25 11.09 27.33
C ARG A 103 -14.82 9.64 27.53
N LEU A 104 -14.36 9.00 26.46
CA LEU A 104 -13.70 7.71 26.55
C LEU A 104 -12.18 7.89 26.69
N PRO A 105 -11.51 7.04 27.49
CA PRO A 105 -10.06 6.92 27.48
C PRO A 105 -9.50 6.60 26.09
N SER A 106 -8.31 7.11 25.77
CA SER A 106 -7.68 7.01 24.44
C SER A 106 -7.44 5.57 23.96
N TYR A 107 -7.32 4.60 24.87
CA TYR A 107 -7.14 3.20 24.51
C TYR A 107 -8.37 2.54 23.87
N TYR A 108 -9.57 3.15 23.95
CA TYR A 108 -10.77 2.69 23.23
C TYR A 108 -10.86 3.18 21.78
N ASN A 109 -9.97 4.07 21.33
CA ASN A 109 -9.91 4.52 19.94
C ASN A 109 -8.49 5.00 19.65
N TYR A 110 -7.55 4.06 19.68
CA TYR A 110 -6.14 4.39 19.64
C TYR A 110 -5.69 4.74 18.22
N ASP A 111 -5.42 6.02 18.00
CA ASP A 111 -5.00 6.58 16.72
C ASP A 111 -3.60 6.11 16.33
N VAL A 112 -3.48 5.29 15.27
CA VAL A 112 -2.17 4.82 14.78
C VAL A 112 -1.25 5.98 14.35
N GLY A 113 -1.83 7.10 13.88
CA GLY A 113 -1.07 8.28 13.52
C GLY A 113 -0.27 8.82 14.69
N HIS A 114 -0.85 8.79 15.89
CA HIS A 114 -0.16 9.19 17.11
C HIS A 114 1.04 8.29 17.42
N TYR A 115 0.87 6.97 17.31
CA TYR A 115 1.94 6.00 17.52
C TYR A 115 3.12 6.24 16.59
N TYR A 116 2.87 6.42 15.28
CA TYR A 116 3.93 6.60 14.30
C TYR A 116 4.62 7.96 14.39
N LEU A 117 3.87 9.03 14.69
CA LEU A 117 4.46 10.37 14.87
C LEU A 117 5.28 10.49 16.15
N GLN A 118 4.89 9.79 17.22
CA GLN A 118 5.58 9.85 18.51
C GLN A 118 6.53 8.68 18.78
N SER A 119 6.57 7.70 17.87
CA SER A 119 7.41 6.50 17.94
C SER A 119 7.33 5.75 19.27
N SER A 120 6.17 5.78 19.93
CA SER A 120 5.97 5.13 21.23
C SER A 120 4.49 4.83 21.49
N MET A 121 4.22 3.63 21.99
CA MET A 121 2.89 3.21 22.45
C MET A 121 2.71 3.62 23.91
N ARG A 122 2.09 4.78 24.14
CA ARG A 122 1.93 5.35 25.50
C ARG A 122 0.93 4.60 26.38
N VAL A 123 -0.05 3.94 25.77
CA VAL A 123 -1.10 3.16 26.43
C VAL A 123 -1.33 1.88 25.65
N LYS A 124 -1.63 0.78 26.34
CA LYS A 124 -2.02 -0.48 25.67
C LYS A 124 -3.41 -0.27 25.05
N PRO A 125 -3.57 -0.35 23.72
CA PRO A 125 -4.85 -0.15 23.07
C PRO A 125 -5.78 -1.35 23.32
N LYS A 126 -7.07 -1.07 23.49
CA LYS A 126 -8.16 -2.05 23.36
C LYS A 126 -8.76 -2.03 21.95
N ILE A 127 -8.72 -0.87 21.30
CA ILE A 127 -9.09 -0.70 19.88
C ILE A 127 -8.00 0.09 19.19
N ILE A 128 -7.47 -0.44 18.09
CA ILE A 128 -6.50 0.23 17.21
C ILE A 128 -7.27 0.81 16.02
N HIS A 129 -7.18 2.11 15.79
CA HIS A 129 -7.86 2.78 14.69
C HIS A 129 -6.84 3.22 13.62
N TYR A 130 -6.95 2.64 12.42
CA TYR A 130 -6.05 2.85 11.27
C TYR A 130 -6.37 4.13 10.50
N THR A 131 -6.30 5.27 11.20
CA THR A 131 -6.69 6.62 10.75
C THR A 131 -5.80 7.21 9.65
N LEU A 132 -4.58 6.71 9.47
CA LEU A 132 -3.65 7.19 8.45
C LEU A 132 -4.10 6.75 7.05
N GLY A 133 -4.78 7.64 6.35
CA GLY A 133 -5.02 7.53 4.90
C GLY A 133 -3.86 8.14 4.11
N PRO A 134 -3.42 7.55 2.98
CA PRO A 134 -3.97 6.38 2.27
C PRO A 134 -3.32 5.03 2.67
N THR A 135 -2.83 4.87 3.90
CA THR A 135 -1.99 3.74 4.34
C THR A 135 -2.76 2.67 5.12
N LYS A 136 -3.91 2.25 4.59
CA LYS A 136 -4.80 1.28 5.24
C LYS A 136 -4.17 -0.13 5.35
N PRO A 137 -4.51 -0.91 6.38
CA PRO A 137 -3.81 -2.17 6.69
C PRO A 137 -4.14 -3.33 5.73
N TRP A 138 -5.21 -3.22 4.93
CA TRP A 138 -5.49 -4.19 3.87
C TRP A 138 -4.70 -3.95 2.58
N LEU A 139 -3.93 -2.85 2.51
CA LEU A 139 -3.06 -2.55 1.37
C LEU A 139 -1.69 -3.20 1.57
N TRP A 140 -1.35 -4.16 0.71
CA TRP A 140 -0.13 -4.95 0.80
C TRP A 140 1.17 -4.12 0.90
N TRP A 141 1.22 -2.99 0.21
CA TRP A 141 2.42 -2.15 0.10
C TRP A 141 2.76 -1.41 1.40
N THR A 142 1.86 -1.39 2.38
CA THR A 142 2.04 -0.66 3.65
C THR A 142 2.87 -1.44 4.67
N TYR A 143 2.93 -2.77 4.55
CA TYR A 143 3.51 -3.67 5.55
C TYR A 143 5.00 -3.45 5.84
N PRO A 144 5.87 -3.11 4.86
CA PRO A 144 7.26 -2.80 5.16
C PRO A 144 7.45 -1.55 6.02
N MET A 145 6.44 -0.68 6.15
CA MET A 145 6.54 0.57 6.92
C MET A 145 5.79 0.51 8.24
N PHE A 146 4.60 -0.07 8.25
CA PHE A 146 3.64 0.04 9.35
C PHE A 146 3.52 -1.29 10.11
N ASP A 147 4.23 -1.41 11.23
CA ASP A 147 4.26 -2.61 12.09
C ASP A 147 2.89 -2.95 12.69
N LEU A 148 2.08 -1.95 13.05
CA LEU A 148 0.72 -2.21 13.57
C LEU A 148 -0.21 -2.89 12.55
N ASN A 149 0.12 -2.90 11.26
CA ASN A 149 -0.66 -3.61 10.24
C ASN A 149 -0.58 -5.13 10.42
N TYR A 150 0.42 -5.64 11.15
CA TYR A 150 0.49 -7.07 11.47
C TYR A 150 -0.61 -7.53 12.44
N HIS A 151 -1.10 -6.66 13.34
CA HIS A 151 -2.29 -6.99 14.16
C HIS A 151 -3.52 -7.24 13.30
N TRP A 152 -3.74 -6.39 12.29
CA TRP A 152 -4.80 -6.56 11.31
C TRP A 152 -4.66 -7.86 10.53
N LEU A 153 -3.45 -8.16 10.06
CA LEU A 153 -3.17 -9.40 9.33
C LEU A 153 -3.43 -10.64 10.19
N THR A 154 -3.03 -10.62 11.47
CA THR A 154 -3.29 -11.72 12.40
C THR A 154 -4.78 -12.01 12.52
N ILE A 155 -5.61 -10.98 12.77
CA ILE A 155 -7.06 -11.16 12.88
C ILE A 155 -7.69 -11.57 11.54
N ARG A 156 -7.26 -10.98 10.42
CA ARG A 156 -7.72 -11.38 9.08
C ARG A 156 -7.50 -12.87 8.83
N ASN A 157 -6.32 -13.39 9.18
CA ASN A 157 -5.99 -14.80 8.98
C ASN A 157 -6.79 -15.74 9.90
N MET A 158 -7.30 -15.24 11.04
CA MET A 158 -8.15 -16.03 11.94
C MET A 158 -9.60 -16.15 11.44
N ILE A 159 -10.10 -15.13 10.72
CA ILE A 159 -11.51 -15.06 10.30
C ILE A 159 -11.75 -15.41 8.84
N THR A 160 -10.70 -15.43 8.01
CA THR A 160 -10.83 -15.71 6.58
C THR A 160 -10.56 -17.19 6.34
N ASP A 161 -11.59 -17.94 5.96
CA ASP A 161 -11.41 -19.21 5.27
C ASP A 161 -10.96 -18.89 3.84
N ASP A 162 -9.64 -18.79 3.62
CA ASP A 162 -9.11 -18.57 2.28
C ASP A 162 -9.66 -19.67 1.34
N PRO A 163 -10.23 -19.31 0.17
CA PRO A 163 -10.66 -20.30 -0.81
C PRO A 163 -9.48 -21.21 -1.16
N PRO A 164 -9.72 -22.48 -1.58
CA PRO A 164 -8.67 -23.46 -1.80
C PRO A 164 -7.54 -22.84 -2.65
N THR A 165 -6.36 -22.73 -2.05
CA THR A 165 -5.17 -22.06 -2.56
C THR A 165 -4.81 -22.52 -3.97
N THR A 166 -5.12 -23.77 -4.31
CA THR A 166 -4.75 -24.43 -5.56
C THR A 166 -5.28 -23.78 -6.84
N LEU A 167 -6.55 -23.37 -6.90
CA LEU A 167 -7.12 -22.76 -8.11
C LEU A 167 -6.56 -21.36 -8.37
N TYR A 168 -6.33 -20.60 -7.30
CA TYR A 168 -5.79 -19.26 -7.40
C TYR A 168 -4.29 -19.26 -7.68
N ASP A 169 -3.54 -20.17 -7.06
CA ASP A 169 -2.11 -20.37 -7.35
C ASP A 169 -1.94 -20.75 -8.82
N LEU A 170 -2.81 -21.62 -9.35
CA LEU A 170 -2.86 -21.94 -10.77
C LEU A 170 -3.17 -20.69 -11.62
N PHE A 171 -4.15 -19.87 -11.23
CA PHE A 171 -4.44 -18.62 -11.93
C PHE A 171 -3.23 -17.67 -11.95
N CYS A 172 -2.51 -17.52 -10.84
CA CYS A 172 -1.30 -16.71 -10.77
C CYS A 172 -0.24 -17.25 -11.73
N VAL A 173 0.02 -18.56 -11.73
CA VAL A 173 1.00 -19.18 -12.63
C VAL A 173 0.61 -19.00 -14.10
N VAL A 174 -0.67 -19.20 -14.43
CA VAL A 174 -1.20 -19.00 -15.79
C VAL A 174 -1.07 -17.54 -16.20
N PHE A 175 -1.40 -16.60 -15.31
CA PHE A 175 -1.28 -15.17 -15.57
C PHE A 175 0.17 -14.76 -15.84
N GLU A 176 1.12 -15.20 -15.01
CA GLU A 176 2.55 -14.95 -15.20
C GLU A 176 3.06 -15.54 -16.52
N PHE A 177 2.61 -16.75 -16.88
CA PHE A 177 2.92 -17.35 -18.17
C PHE A 177 2.37 -16.53 -19.35
N LEU A 178 1.12 -16.07 -19.27
CA LEU A 178 0.48 -15.23 -20.28
C LEU A 178 1.19 -13.87 -20.41
N LEU A 179 1.62 -13.27 -19.29
CA LEU A 179 2.38 -12.02 -19.30
C LEU A 179 3.71 -12.21 -20.06
N VAL A 180 4.51 -13.21 -19.68
CA VAL A 180 5.81 -13.45 -20.32
C VAL A 180 5.64 -13.76 -21.80
N THR A 181 4.70 -14.62 -22.17
CA THR A 181 4.43 -14.97 -23.58
C THR A 181 3.96 -13.77 -24.40
N THR A 182 3.11 -12.91 -23.83
CA THR A 182 2.67 -11.65 -24.47
C THR A 182 3.86 -10.72 -24.71
N LEU A 183 4.70 -10.50 -23.70
CA LEU A 183 5.88 -9.64 -23.82
C LEU A 183 6.87 -10.18 -24.85
N VAL A 184 7.09 -11.50 -24.89
CA VAL A 184 7.94 -12.14 -25.91
C VAL A 184 7.34 -11.96 -27.31
N THR A 185 6.03 -12.12 -27.47
CA THR A 185 5.34 -11.94 -28.76
C THR A 185 5.45 -10.50 -29.24
N ILE A 186 5.25 -9.51 -28.36
CA ILE A 186 5.44 -8.09 -28.67
C ILE A 186 6.88 -7.84 -29.14
N CYS A 187 7.89 -8.39 -28.43
CA CYS A 187 9.28 -8.31 -28.85
C CYS A 187 9.51 -8.86 -30.27
N GLN A 188 8.87 -9.98 -30.62
CA GLN A 188 9.00 -10.60 -31.94
C GLN A 188 8.31 -9.79 -33.05
N VAL A 189 7.12 -9.24 -32.79
CA VAL A 189 6.38 -8.37 -33.72
C VAL A 189 7.12 -7.07 -33.99
N LEU A 190 7.65 -6.44 -32.93
CA LEU A 190 8.46 -5.22 -33.05
C LEU A 190 9.75 -5.48 -33.83
N LYS A 191 10.34 -6.68 -33.71
CA LYS A 191 11.53 -7.08 -34.51
C LYS A 191 11.22 -7.04 -36.01
N ARG A 192 10.04 -7.51 -36.42
CA ARG A 192 9.58 -7.48 -37.81
C ARG A 192 9.26 -6.07 -38.30
N SER A 193 8.81 -5.18 -37.41
CA SER A 193 8.36 -3.82 -37.72
C SER A 193 9.44 -2.73 -37.57
N SER A 194 10.71 -3.13 -37.41
CA SER A 194 11.82 -2.28 -36.93
C SER A 194 12.20 -1.07 -37.81
N ARG A 195 11.70 -0.95 -39.04
CA ARG A 195 12.03 0.18 -39.94
C ARG A 195 11.41 1.51 -39.46
N THR A 196 10.26 1.49 -38.79
CA THR A 196 9.51 2.71 -38.42
C THR A 196 9.98 3.33 -37.10
N LEU A 197 10.42 2.52 -36.13
CA LEU A 197 10.86 3.00 -34.80
C LEU A 197 12.19 3.78 -34.85
N LYS A 198 13.05 3.51 -35.84
CA LYS A 198 14.38 4.13 -35.96
C LYS A 198 14.34 5.66 -36.11
N LYS A 199 13.25 6.22 -36.64
CA LYS A 199 13.12 7.66 -36.95
C LYS A 199 12.96 8.54 -35.70
N TYR A 200 12.40 8.01 -34.61
CA TYR A 200 12.16 8.74 -33.35
C TYR A 200 13.26 8.52 -32.30
N SER A 201 14.16 7.55 -32.53
CA SER A 201 15.16 7.05 -31.59
C SER A 201 16.37 7.96 -31.36
N ALA A 202 16.63 8.94 -32.23
CA ALA A 202 17.89 9.68 -32.23
C ALA A 202 18.02 10.75 -31.12
N SER A 203 16.95 11.02 -30.35
CA SER A 203 16.90 12.21 -29.48
C SER A 203 17.13 11.96 -27.98
N MET A 204 16.99 10.74 -27.47
CA MET A 204 16.97 10.51 -26.01
C MET A 204 18.17 9.69 -25.52
N PRO A 205 18.97 10.19 -24.56
CA PRO A 205 20.08 9.45 -23.97
C PRO A 205 19.64 8.13 -23.32
N SER A 206 20.48 7.10 -23.43
CA SER A 206 20.18 5.75 -22.93
C SER A 206 19.90 5.69 -21.43
N HIS A 207 20.50 6.58 -20.62
CA HIS A 207 20.26 6.64 -19.18
C HIS A 207 18.82 7.05 -18.85
N TRP A 208 18.26 8.05 -19.54
CA TRP A 208 16.88 8.47 -19.35
C TRP A 208 15.89 7.38 -19.75
N LEU A 209 16.20 6.59 -20.79
CA LEU A 209 15.39 5.42 -21.16
C LEU A 209 15.37 4.36 -20.06
N ILE A 210 16.49 4.11 -19.38
CA ILE A 210 16.55 3.15 -18.26
C ILE A 210 15.74 3.66 -17.07
N VAL A 211 15.89 4.93 -16.70
CA VAL A 211 15.13 5.55 -15.59
C VAL A 211 13.63 5.53 -15.88
N ALA A 212 13.21 5.94 -17.08
CA ALA A 212 11.82 5.87 -17.50
C ALA A 212 11.29 4.42 -17.46
N SER A 213 12.09 3.45 -17.93
CA SER A 213 11.73 2.03 -17.89
C SER A 213 11.54 1.53 -16.45
N GLN A 214 12.38 1.96 -15.51
CA GLN A 214 12.23 1.64 -14.09
C GLN A 214 10.91 2.17 -13.53
N LEU A 215 10.61 3.46 -13.75
CA LEU A 215 9.36 4.07 -13.26
C LEU A 215 8.12 3.40 -13.87
N ILE A 216 8.13 3.13 -15.18
CA ILE A 216 7.05 2.42 -15.87
C ILE A 216 6.90 1.01 -15.30
N SER A 217 8.00 0.29 -15.08
CA SER A 217 7.94 -1.08 -14.54
C SER A 217 7.33 -1.12 -13.14
N VAL A 218 7.63 -0.14 -12.29
CA VAL A 218 7.05 -0.01 -10.95
C VAL A 218 5.55 0.24 -11.05
N ALA A 219 5.14 1.21 -11.88
CA ALA A 219 3.73 1.54 -12.04
C ALA A 219 2.92 0.35 -12.58
N VAL A 220 3.40 -0.29 -13.66
CA VAL A 220 2.74 -1.47 -14.23
C VAL A 220 2.66 -2.59 -13.19
N ALA A 221 3.78 -2.96 -12.57
CA ALA A 221 3.81 -4.04 -11.59
C ALA A 221 2.89 -3.77 -10.39
N PHE A 222 2.81 -2.52 -9.91
CA PHE A 222 1.92 -2.15 -8.82
C PHE A 222 0.45 -2.42 -9.15
N PHE A 223 0.01 -2.12 -10.36
CA PHE A 223 -1.37 -2.40 -10.82
C PHE A 223 -1.63 -3.87 -11.15
N LEU A 224 -0.59 -4.68 -11.37
CA LEU A 224 -0.73 -6.12 -11.58
C LEU A 224 -0.90 -6.90 -10.27
N VAL A 225 -0.59 -6.31 -9.11
CA VAL A 225 -0.75 -7.00 -7.81
C VAL A 225 -2.22 -7.16 -7.47
N PRO A 226 -2.71 -8.41 -7.29
CA PRO A 226 -4.09 -8.65 -6.89
C PRO A 226 -4.37 -8.12 -5.47
N GLN A 227 -5.51 -7.45 -5.29
CA GLN A 227 -5.91 -6.93 -3.99
C GLN A 227 -6.39 -8.04 -3.06
N GLY A 228 -6.20 -7.85 -1.74
CA GLY A 228 -6.72 -8.76 -0.72
C GLY A 228 -5.91 -10.04 -0.50
N LYS A 229 -4.69 -10.12 -1.03
CA LYS A 229 -3.77 -11.25 -0.81
C LYS A 229 -2.87 -11.01 0.40
N SER A 230 -2.23 -12.10 0.86
CA SER A 230 -1.16 -12.00 1.85
C SER A 230 -0.14 -10.95 1.39
N PRO A 231 0.31 -10.04 2.28
CA PRO A 231 1.27 -9.01 1.94
C PRO A 231 2.57 -9.58 1.36
N ILE A 232 3.04 -10.72 1.90
CA ILE A 232 4.27 -11.39 1.42
C ILE A 232 4.11 -11.82 -0.04
N LEU A 233 3.01 -12.52 -0.36
CA LEU A 233 2.73 -12.96 -1.72
C LEU A 233 2.58 -11.77 -2.67
N SER A 234 1.91 -10.71 -2.21
CA SER A 234 1.71 -9.48 -2.98
C SER A 234 3.04 -8.79 -3.33
N TRP A 235 3.98 -8.71 -2.39
CA TRP A 235 5.33 -8.18 -2.62
C TRP A 235 6.15 -9.08 -3.55
N LEU A 236 6.01 -10.40 -3.46
CA LEU A 236 6.65 -11.33 -4.39
C LEU A 236 6.16 -11.13 -5.82
N ILE A 237 4.83 -11.09 -6.02
CA ILE A 237 4.19 -10.81 -7.30
C ILE A 237 4.65 -9.45 -7.84
N PHE A 238 4.66 -8.41 -7.00
CA PHE A 238 5.12 -7.08 -7.38
C PHE A 238 6.55 -7.11 -7.92
N ILE A 239 7.50 -7.69 -7.18
CA ILE A 239 8.91 -7.70 -7.57
C ILE A 239 9.17 -8.54 -8.81
N VAL A 240 8.54 -9.71 -8.91
CA VAL A 240 8.66 -10.56 -10.11
C VAL A 240 8.16 -9.81 -11.33
N ASN A 241 6.95 -9.25 -11.27
CA ASN A 241 6.36 -8.49 -12.37
C ASN A 241 7.18 -7.25 -12.72
N GLN A 242 7.65 -6.50 -11.72
CA GLN A 242 8.50 -5.33 -11.95
C GLN A 242 9.76 -5.72 -12.71
N LEU A 243 10.47 -6.78 -12.27
CA LEU A 243 11.71 -7.20 -12.89
C LEU A 243 11.50 -7.75 -14.31
N ILE A 244 10.41 -8.47 -14.57
CA ILE A 244 10.04 -8.97 -15.91
C ILE A 244 9.73 -7.81 -16.85
N VAL A 245 8.86 -6.88 -16.45
CA VAL A 245 8.49 -5.71 -17.26
C VAL A 245 9.71 -4.83 -17.51
N LEU A 246 10.54 -4.59 -16.50
CA LEU A 246 11.76 -3.81 -16.64
C LEU A 246 12.78 -4.47 -17.58
N LEU A 247 12.94 -5.78 -17.49
CA LEU A 247 13.79 -6.53 -18.40
C LEU A 247 13.27 -6.41 -19.83
N PHE A 248 11.97 -6.59 -20.05
CA PHE A 248 11.35 -6.45 -21.37
C PHE A 248 11.65 -5.07 -21.98
N LEU A 249 11.38 -3.98 -21.25
CA LEU A 249 11.64 -2.61 -21.73
C LEU A 249 13.13 -2.39 -22.05
N ASN A 250 14.04 -2.95 -21.24
CA ASN A 250 15.47 -2.84 -21.50
C ASN A 250 15.98 -3.75 -22.62
N VAL A 251 15.35 -4.89 -22.88
CA VAL A 251 15.62 -5.72 -24.05
C VAL A 251 15.22 -4.96 -25.32
N LEU A 252 14.07 -4.26 -25.31
CA LEU A 252 13.68 -3.38 -26.40
C LEU A 252 14.71 -2.26 -26.60
N ARG A 253 15.14 -1.61 -25.51
CA ARG A 253 16.20 -0.60 -25.53
C ARG A 253 17.48 -1.12 -26.20
N VAL A 254 18.03 -2.22 -25.70
CA VAL A 254 19.29 -2.79 -26.20
C VAL A 254 19.19 -3.22 -27.66
N ARG A 255 18.06 -3.83 -28.07
CA ARG A 255 17.89 -4.33 -29.44
C ARG A 255 17.56 -3.25 -30.47
N PHE A 256 16.68 -2.31 -30.14
CA PHE A 256 16.17 -1.35 -31.10
C PHE A 256 16.91 -0.01 -31.08
N PHE A 257 17.44 0.40 -29.93
CA PHE A 257 18.12 1.71 -29.79
C PHE A 257 19.65 1.57 -29.78
N GLU A 258 20.19 0.47 -29.23
CA GLU A 258 21.64 0.24 -29.19
C GLU A 258 22.14 -0.79 -30.21
N GLU A 259 21.25 -1.36 -31.02
CA GLU A 259 21.54 -2.38 -32.05
C GLU A 259 22.45 -3.52 -31.54
N SER A 260 22.28 -3.90 -30.28
CA SER A 260 23.13 -4.84 -29.58
C SER A 260 22.38 -6.11 -29.16
N CYS A 261 23.13 -7.17 -28.88
CA CYS A 261 22.59 -8.42 -28.39
C CYS A 261 22.48 -8.37 -26.86
N VAL A 262 21.48 -9.04 -26.30
CA VAL A 262 21.37 -9.21 -24.84
C VAL A 262 22.09 -10.50 -24.43
N SER A 263 22.93 -10.43 -23.39
CA SER A 263 23.66 -11.61 -22.91
C SER A 263 22.82 -12.40 -21.90
N THR A 264 22.64 -13.71 -22.14
CA THR A 264 21.93 -14.62 -21.22
C THR A 264 22.55 -14.61 -19.82
N THR A 265 23.88 -14.64 -19.72
CA THR A 265 24.59 -14.56 -18.42
C THR A 265 24.25 -13.29 -17.66
N ARG A 266 24.14 -12.15 -18.36
CA ARG A 266 23.82 -10.87 -17.74
C ARG A 266 22.34 -10.76 -17.35
N VAL A 267 21.44 -11.43 -18.08
CA VAL A 267 20.02 -11.58 -17.69
C VAL A 267 19.89 -12.40 -16.41
N ILE A 268 20.62 -13.51 -16.29
CA ILE A 268 20.63 -14.33 -15.08
C ILE A 268 21.16 -13.49 -13.89
N GLN A 269 22.29 -12.79 -14.08
CA GLN A 269 22.84 -11.90 -13.05
C GLN A 269 21.84 -10.79 -12.67
N TYR A 270 21.13 -10.21 -13.64
CA TYR A 270 20.10 -9.21 -13.38
C TYR A 270 19.03 -9.72 -12.42
N PHE A 271 18.46 -10.91 -12.64
CA PHE A 271 17.45 -11.47 -11.74
C PHE A 271 18.03 -11.81 -10.37
N LEU A 272 19.13 -12.56 -10.33
CA LEU A 272 19.71 -13.03 -9.06
C LEU A 272 20.10 -11.85 -8.15
N VAL A 273 20.80 -10.86 -8.69
CA VAL A 273 21.28 -9.71 -7.89
C VAL A 273 20.11 -8.80 -7.51
N SER A 274 19.13 -8.57 -8.39
CA SER A 274 17.98 -7.71 -8.07
C SER A 274 17.09 -8.32 -6.99
N ILE A 275 16.83 -9.63 -7.04
CA ILE A 275 16.04 -10.34 -6.04
C ILE A 275 16.80 -10.39 -4.71
N LEU A 276 18.07 -10.79 -4.72
CA LEU A 276 18.88 -10.86 -3.49
C LEU A 276 18.97 -9.50 -2.80
N SER A 277 19.24 -8.43 -3.55
CA SER A 277 19.30 -7.08 -3.00
C SER A 277 17.94 -6.62 -2.47
N PHE A 278 16.83 -6.93 -3.14
CA PHE A 278 15.48 -6.63 -2.62
C PHE A 278 15.21 -7.34 -1.30
N VAL A 279 15.53 -8.64 -1.21
CA VAL A 279 15.37 -9.44 0.01
C VAL A 279 16.17 -8.83 1.16
N ILE A 280 17.41 -8.42 0.92
CA ILE A 280 18.25 -7.73 1.92
C ILE A 280 17.58 -6.43 2.38
N VAL A 281 17.06 -5.61 1.46
CA VAL A 281 16.35 -4.37 1.80
C VAL A 281 15.13 -4.67 2.69
N TYR A 282 14.29 -5.62 2.28
CA TYR A 282 13.08 -6.00 2.99
C TYR A 282 13.39 -6.47 4.42
N PHE A 283 14.32 -7.42 4.58
CA PHE A 283 14.72 -7.90 5.91
C PHE A 283 15.39 -6.81 6.74
N THR A 284 16.20 -5.95 6.14
CA THR A 284 16.81 -4.84 6.90
C THR A 284 15.73 -3.92 7.49
N LEU A 285 14.72 -3.56 6.69
CA LEU A 285 13.61 -2.71 7.15
C LEU A 285 12.75 -3.38 8.22
N SER A 286 12.52 -4.70 8.11
CA SER A 286 11.69 -5.44 9.07
C SER A 286 12.31 -5.50 10.47
N HIS A 287 13.63 -5.33 10.61
CA HIS A 287 14.32 -5.35 11.90
C HIS A 287 14.43 -3.96 12.56
N ILE A 288 13.98 -2.90 11.90
CA ILE A 288 14.00 -1.54 12.47
C ILE A 288 12.65 -1.28 13.14
N ASN A 289 12.60 -1.29 14.47
CA ASN A 289 11.34 -1.08 15.21
C ASN A 289 10.89 0.38 15.23
N ASN A 290 11.83 1.33 15.30
CA ASN A 290 11.48 2.75 15.31
C ASN A 290 10.99 3.21 13.94
N PHE A 291 9.76 3.69 13.86
CA PHE A 291 9.13 4.13 12.61
C PHE A 291 9.94 5.21 11.87
N GLY A 292 10.37 6.26 12.58
CA GLY A 292 11.14 7.34 11.98
C GLY A 292 12.47 6.86 11.39
N THR A 293 13.18 5.98 12.09
CA THR A 293 14.41 5.35 11.59
C THR A 293 14.12 4.44 10.39
N ARG A 294 13.03 3.66 10.44
CA ARG A 294 12.62 2.77 9.36
C ARG A 294 12.36 3.53 8.06
N ILE A 295 11.64 4.65 8.11
CA ILE A 295 11.38 5.52 6.95
C ILE A 295 12.69 6.09 6.37
N LYS A 296 13.60 6.59 7.21
CA LYS A 296 14.90 7.10 6.76
C LYS A 296 15.71 6.03 6.03
N PHE A 297 15.81 4.84 6.62
CA PHE A 297 16.49 3.71 6.00
C PHE A 297 15.79 3.24 4.72
N MET A 298 14.46 3.28 4.66
CA MET A 298 13.73 2.95 3.44
C MET A 298 14.12 3.88 2.29
N CYS A 299 14.14 5.21 2.51
CA CYS A 299 14.55 6.16 1.48
C CYS A 299 15.97 5.87 0.97
N ILE A 300 16.88 5.49 1.85
CA ILE A 300 18.28 5.19 1.51
C ILE A 300 18.37 3.86 0.76
N LEU A 301 17.87 2.77 1.36
CA LEU A 301 18.01 1.41 0.87
C LEU A 301 17.27 1.18 -0.45
N VAL A 302 16.06 1.75 -0.61
CA VAL A 302 15.32 1.68 -1.87
C VAL A 302 16.07 2.44 -2.96
N SER A 303 16.63 3.62 -2.67
CA SER A 303 17.44 4.37 -3.65
C SER A 303 18.68 3.57 -4.10
N PHE A 304 19.37 2.92 -3.16
CA PHE A 304 20.49 2.03 -3.48
C PHE A 304 20.04 0.82 -4.32
N TRP A 305 18.90 0.22 -4.01
CA TRP A 305 18.35 -0.86 -4.81
C TRP A 305 18.03 -0.42 -6.25
N PHE A 306 17.39 0.75 -6.42
CA PHE A 306 17.16 1.34 -7.74
C PHE A 306 18.46 1.55 -8.53
N LEU A 307 19.52 2.00 -7.85
CA LEU A 307 20.85 2.18 -8.45
C LEU A 307 21.47 0.83 -8.86
N ILE A 308 21.39 -0.22 -8.02
CA ILE A 308 21.88 -1.56 -8.36
C ILE A 308 21.17 -2.08 -9.61
N VAL A 309 19.84 -2.02 -9.62
CA VAL A 309 19.02 -2.46 -10.76
C VAL A 309 19.36 -1.64 -12.02
N TYR A 310 19.56 -0.33 -11.88
CA TYR A 310 19.96 0.55 -12.98
C TYR A 310 21.29 0.11 -13.61
N LEU A 311 22.30 -0.17 -12.78
CA LEU A 311 23.61 -0.63 -13.24
C LEU A 311 23.53 -2.00 -13.91
N LEU A 312 22.67 -2.90 -13.43
CA LEU A 312 22.41 -4.19 -14.08
C LEU A 312 21.76 -3.98 -15.46
N CYS A 313 20.78 -3.07 -15.59
CA CYS A 313 20.14 -2.73 -16.86
C CYS A 313 21.12 -2.15 -17.89
N GLN A 314 22.06 -1.30 -17.46
CA GLN A 314 23.14 -0.80 -18.33
C GLN A 314 24.03 -1.92 -18.86
N ARG A 315 24.26 -2.94 -18.03
CA ARG A 315 25.12 -4.08 -18.37
C ARG A 315 24.44 -5.10 -19.27
N LEU A 316 23.13 -5.06 -19.54
CA LEU A 316 22.46 -6.13 -20.30
C LEU A 316 23.04 -6.42 -21.71
N LYS A 317 23.67 -5.44 -22.36
CA LYS A 317 24.26 -5.58 -23.71
C LYS A 317 25.47 -6.52 -23.75
N ASN A 318 25.61 -7.32 -24.80
CA ASN A 318 26.83 -8.05 -25.13
C ASN A 318 27.66 -7.24 -26.15
N GLY A 319 28.99 -7.36 -26.10
CA GLY A 319 29.87 -6.71 -27.07
C GLY A 319 29.68 -7.35 -28.46
N SER A 320 29.12 -6.57 -29.39
CA SER A 320 28.84 -6.91 -30.81
C SER A 320 27.98 -8.15 -31.06
N CYS A 321 26.74 -7.97 -31.54
CA CYS A 321 26.10 -9.01 -32.34
C CYS A 321 26.97 -9.25 -33.58
N CYS A 322 27.11 -10.50 -34.02
CA CYS A 322 27.72 -10.84 -35.31
C CYS A 322 27.27 -9.84 -36.37
N LYS A 323 28.24 -9.19 -37.05
CA LYS A 323 27.99 -8.41 -38.24
C LYS A 323 27.09 -9.27 -39.15
N VAL A 324 25.84 -8.90 -39.33
CA VAL A 324 25.08 -9.38 -40.49
C VAL A 324 25.93 -8.92 -41.67
N PRO A 325 26.45 -9.83 -42.53
CA PRO A 325 27.25 -9.39 -43.66
C PRO A 325 26.40 -8.39 -44.43
N ARG A 326 26.88 -7.15 -44.54
CA ARG A 326 26.34 -6.23 -45.54
C ARG A 326 26.50 -6.96 -46.86
N TYR A 327 25.39 -7.22 -47.53
CA TYR A 327 25.42 -7.63 -48.92
C TYR A 327 26.07 -6.47 -49.68
N GLU A 328 27.35 -6.59 -50.01
CA GLU A 328 27.97 -5.71 -50.98
C GLU A 328 27.40 -6.10 -52.34
N PRO A 329 26.72 -5.19 -53.06
CA PRO A 329 26.31 -5.48 -54.41
C PRO A 329 27.58 -5.76 -55.22
N VAL A 330 27.65 -6.94 -55.83
CA VAL A 330 28.66 -7.27 -56.82
C VAL A 330 28.50 -6.27 -57.95
N ASN A 331 29.47 -5.36 -58.11
CA ASN A 331 29.60 -4.59 -59.34
C ASN A 331 29.90 -5.59 -60.45
N GLN A 332 28.86 -5.90 -61.25
CA GLN A 332 29.07 -6.45 -62.57
C GLN A 332 29.55 -5.30 -63.45
N ASP A 333 30.87 -5.15 -63.55
CA ASP A 333 31.47 -4.45 -64.68
C ASP A 333 31.16 -5.31 -65.93
N LEU A 334 30.12 -4.90 -66.65
CA LEU A 334 29.86 -5.35 -68.00
C LEU A 334 30.73 -4.52 -68.93
N ASP A 335 31.90 -5.05 -69.27
CA ASP A 335 32.68 -4.57 -70.41
C ASP A 335 31.89 -4.85 -71.70
N PHE A 336 31.57 -3.78 -72.44
CA PHE A 336 31.11 -3.80 -73.82
C PHE A 336 32.23 -3.32 -74.76
#